data_AF-A0A4Y8C347-F1
#
_entry.id   AF-A0A4Y8C347-F1
#
_cell.length_a   1.000
_cell.length_b   1.000
_cell.length_c   1.000
_cell.angle_alpha   90.00
_cell.angle_beta   90.00
_cell.angle_gamma   90.00
#
_symmetry.space_group_name_H-M   'P 1'
#
loop_
_entity.id
_entity.type
_entity.pdbx_description
1 polymer ?
#
loop_
_entity_poly.entity_id
_entity_poly.type
_entity_poly.pdbx_seq_one_letter_code
_entity_poly.pdbx_strand_id
1 'polypeptide(L)' 'MAEDAQNLAKENKNITCKIYDEKFLAKEKMNAFLAVNRASVHPPRLIHLSYKATNAKKRVVFVGKGLTYDSGGLSLKPA' A
#
# COMPACT_ATOMS: atom_id res chain seq x y z
N MET A 1 -3.10 -3.67 8.23
CA MET A 1 -3.36 -3.25 6.84
C MET A 1 -2.96 -4.28 5.79
N ALA A 2 -1.68 -4.63 5.60
CA ALA A 2 -1.29 -5.60 4.56
C ALA A 2 -1.90 -7.00 4.79
N GLU A 3 -1.89 -7.46 6.04
CA GLU A 3 -2.53 -8.72 6.44
C GLU A 3 -4.05 -8.69 6.19
N ASP A 4 -4.73 -7.61 6.58
CA ASP A 4 -6.17 -7.44 6.31
C ASP A 4 -6.49 -7.55 4.82
N ALA A 5 -5.67 -6.92 3.97
CA ALA A 5 -5.83 -7.01 2.52
C ALA A 5 -5.58 -8.43 1.98
N GLN A 6 -4.64 -9.18 2.57
CA GLN A 6 -4.44 -10.59 2.23
C GLN A 6 -5.63 -11.44 2.65
N ASN A 7 -6.18 -11.23 3.84
CA ASN A 7 -7.34 -11.97 4.33
C ASN A 7 -8.58 -11.69 3.49
N LEU A 8 -8.84 -10.44 3.13
CA LEU A 8 -9.89 -10.06 2.18
C LEU A 8 -9.78 -10.82 0.85
N ALA A 9 -8.57 -10.95 0.29
CA ALA A 9 -8.36 -11.66 -0.96
C ALA A 9 -8.53 -13.19 -0.82
N LYS A 10 -8.17 -13.77 0.33
CA LYS A 10 -8.42 -15.21 0.61
C LYS A 10 -9.91 -15.54 0.61
N GLU A 11 -10.74 -14.64 1.13
CA GLU A 11 -12.19 -14.79 1.19
C GLU A 11 -12.88 -14.57 -0.19
N ASN A 12 -12.19 -13.93 -1.14
CA ASN A 12 -12.75 -13.52 -2.42
C ASN A 12 -11.95 -14.04 -3.61
N LYS A 13 -12.39 -15.16 -4.21
CA LYS A 13 -11.68 -15.85 -5.32
C LYS A 13 -11.41 -14.99 -6.56
N ASN A 14 -12.16 -13.91 -6.78
CA ASN A 14 -12.00 -13.00 -7.92
C ASN A 14 -11.04 -11.83 -7.65
N ILE A 15 -10.49 -11.74 -6.44
CA ILE A 15 -9.56 -10.71 -6.01
C ILE A 15 -8.19 -11.35 -5.80
N THR A 16 -7.17 -10.74 -6.39
CA THR A 16 -5.76 -11.07 -6.13
C THR A 16 -5.14 -9.99 -5.28
N CYS A 17 -4.23 -10.37 -4.38
CA CYS A 17 -3.50 -9.45 -3.52
C CYS A 17 -2.00 -9.63 -3.72
N LYS A 18 -1.32 -8.54 -4.08
CA LYS A 18 0.14 -8.46 -4.09
C LYS A 18 0.59 -7.44 -3.06
N ILE A 19 1.55 -7.85 -2.24
CA ILE A 19 2.17 -7.00 -1.22
C ILE A 19 3.62 -6.78 -1.63
N TYR A 20 3.99 -5.53 -1.77
CA TYR A 20 5.36 -5.13 -2.09
C TYR A 20 6.01 -4.46 -0.87
N ASP A 21 7.30 -4.75 -0.68
CA ASP A 21 8.12 -4.28 0.43
C ASP A 21 9.07 -3.14 0.00
N GLU A 22 9.86 -2.65 0.95
CA GLU A 22 10.87 -1.62 0.75
C GLU A 22 11.88 -1.95 -0.36
N LYS A 23 12.20 -3.23 -0.61
CA LYS A 23 13.13 -3.63 -1.65
C LYS A 23 12.53 -3.42 -3.03
N PHE A 24 11.27 -3.82 -3.21
CA PHE A 24 10.53 -3.52 -4.43
C PHE A 24 10.41 -2.01 -4.65
N LEU A 25 10.05 -1.25 -3.61
CA LEU A 25 9.94 0.21 -3.71
C LEU A 25 11.27 0.87 -4.12
N ALA A 26 12.39 0.39 -3.58
CA ALA A 26 13.72 0.88 -3.93
C ALA A 26 14.09 0.54 -5.38
N LYS A 27 13.81 -0.70 -5.81
CA LYS A 27 14.03 -1.16 -7.19
C LYS A 27 13.25 -0.31 -8.20
N GLU A 28 12.00 0.00 -7.89
CA GLU A 28 11.12 0.83 -8.74
C GLU A 28 11.35 2.34 -8.55
N LYS A 29 12.40 2.75 -7.81
CA LYS A 29 12.77 4.15 -7.55
C LYS A 29 11.65 4.99 -6.93
N MET A 30 10.81 4.39 -6.09
CA MET A 30 9.73 5.07 -5.37
C MET A 30 10.26 5.87 -4.16
N ASN A 31 11.27 6.73 -4.41
CA ASN A 31 12.06 7.40 -3.38
C ASN A 31 11.24 8.33 -2.50
N ALA A 32 10.17 8.95 -3.02
CA ALA A 32 9.27 9.78 -2.21
C ALA A 32 8.51 8.94 -1.16
N PHE A 33 8.04 7.75 -1.54
CA PHE A 33 7.40 6.82 -0.61
C PHE A 33 8.38 6.39 0.49
N LEU A 34 9.58 5.96 0.08
CA LEU A 34 10.63 5.53 1.00
C LEU A 34 11.08 6.66 1.93
N ALA A 35 11.17 7.90 1.43
CA ALA A 35 11.57 9.06 2.22
C ALA A 35 10.60 9.34 3.37
N VAL A 36 9.30 9.14 3.18
CA VAL A 36 8.29 9.28 4.24
C VAL A 36 8.43 8.17 5.30
N ASN A 37 8.67 6.93 4.87
CA ASN A 37 8.76 5.80 5.79
C ASN A 37 10.08 5.71 6.58
N ARG A 38 11.19 6.29 6.09
CA ARG A 38 12.55 6.08 6.63
C ARG A 38 12.73 6.28 8.15
N ALA A 39 11.87 7.06 8.79
CA ALA A 39 11.93 7.35 10.23
C ALA A 39 11.01 6.45 11.08
N SER A 40 10.25 5.56 10.45
CA SER A 40 9.36 4.59 11.10
C SER A 40 10.10 3.29 11.39
N VAL A 41 9.83 2.68 12.55
CA VAL A 41 10.27 1.30 12.85
C VAL A 41 9.45 0.25 12.09
N HIS A 42 8.23 0.60 11.65
CA HIS A 42 7.39 -0.27 10.85
C HIS A 42 7.72 -0.08 9.37
N PRO A 43 8.06 -1.17 8.64
CA PRO A 43 8.46 -1.07 7.25
C PRO A 43 7.28 -0.71 6.33
N PRO A 44 7.54 -0.12 5.15
CA PRO A 44 6.50 0.31 4.23
C PRO A 44 5.90 -0.89 3.49
N ARG A 45 4.63 -0.79 3.12
CA ARG A 45 3.98 -1.77 2.24
C ARG A 45 3.20 -1.06 1.15
N LEU A 46 3.39 -1.47 -0.09
CA LEU A 46 2.51 -1.13 -1.20
C LEU A 46 1.57 -2.30 -1.45
N ILE A 47 0.29 -2.09 -1.18
CA ILE A 47 -0.77 -3.09 -1.33
C ILE A 47 -1.43 -2.90 -2.69
N HIS A 48 -1.40 -3.93 -3.52
CA HIS A 48 -2.10 -3.95 -4.80
C HIS A 48 -3.14 -5.06 -4.81
N LEU A 49 -4.40 -4.66 -4.63
CA LEU A 49 -5.56 -5.52 -4.82
C LEU A 49 -6.06 -5.36 -6.26
N SER A 50 -6.31 -6.49 -6.92
CA SER A 50 -6.80 -6.53 -8.31
C SER A 50 -8.01 -7.44 -8.40
N TYR A 51 -9.16 -6.86 -8.74
CA TYR A 51 -10.37 -7.57 -9.11
C TYR A 51 -10.48 -7.66 -10.64
N LYS A 52 -10.73 -8.85 -11.19
CA LYS A 52 -10.87 -9.05 -12.64
C LYS A 52 -12.24 -9.61 -13.00
N ALA A 53 -13.11 -8.76 -13.52
CA ALA A 53 -14.39 -9.19 -14.09
C ALA A 53 -14.20 -9.80 -15.49
N THR A 54 -15.04 -10.78 -15.84
CA THR A 54 -14.98 -11.51 -17.12
C THR A 54 -15.22 -10.61 -18.33
N ASN A 55 -16.08 -9.58 -18.21
CA ASN A 55 -16.45 -8.65 -19.29
C ASN A 55 -16.35 -7.19 -18.83
N ALA A 56 -15.18 -6.80 -18.31
CA ALA A 56 -14.97 -5.45 -17.81
C ALA A 56 -15.07 -4.40 -18.94
N LYS A 57 -16.03 -3.47 -18.85
CA LYS A 57 -16.17 -2.36 -19.80
C LYS A 57 -15.06 -1.31 -19.69
N LYS A 58 -14.51 -1.12 -18.49
CA LYS A 58 -13.44 -0.18 -18.18
C LYS A 58 -12.55 -0.73 -17.06
N ARG A 59 -11.32 -0.23 -16.99
CA ARG A 59 -10.42 -0.42 -15.84
C ARG A 59 -10.51 0.82 -14.94
N VAL A 60 -10.79 0.60 -13.67
CA VAL A 60 -10.80 1.64 -12.64
C VAL A 60 -9.67 1.35 -11.67
N VAL A 61 -8.96 2.39 -11.24
CA VAL A 61 -7.89 2.29 -10.26
C VAL A 61 -8.24 3.21 -9.09
N PHE A 62 -8.26 2.64 -7.89
CA PHE A 62 -8.38 3.41 -6.65
C PHE A 62 -6.99 3.49 -6.01
N VAL A 63 -6.53 4.71 -5.73
CA VAL A 63 -5.26 4.96 -5.05
C VAL A 63 -5.57 5.57 -3.69
N GLY A 64 -5.27 4.83 -2.62
CA GLY A 64 -5.50 5.27 -1.24
C GLY A 64 -4.21 5.73 -0.57
N LYS A 65 -4.29 6.80 0.23
CA LYS A 65 -3.22 7.19 1.16
C LYS A 65 -3.24 6.24 2.35
N GLY A 66 -2.16 5.50 2.57
CA GLY A 66 -2.06 4.47 3.61
C GLY A 66 -1.14 4.83 4.79
N LEU A 67 -1.19 6.06 5.31
CA LEU A 67 -0.48 6.38 6.56
C LEU A 67 -1.25 5.78 7.74
N THR A 68 -0.62 4.84 8.46
CA THR A 68 -1.22 4.22 9.66
C THR A 68 -1.17 5.13 10.88
N TYR A 69 -0.21 6.05 10.92
CA TYR A 69 -0.11 7.14 11.89
C TYR A 69 0.69 8.28 11.25
N ASP A 70 0.44 9.52 11.69
CA ASP A 70 1.13 10.71 11.19
C ASP A 70 1.44 11.67 12.34
N SER A 71 2.66 11.60 12.86
CA SER A 71 3.16 12.55 13.86
C SER A 71 3.57 13.90 13.24
N GLY A 72 3.68 13.99 11.91
CA GLY A 72 4.33 15.09 11.19
C GLY A 72 5.83 14.87 10.89
N GLY A 73 6.45 13.87 11.52
CA GLY A 73 7.89 13.60 11.35
C GLY A 73 8.75 14.68 12.03
N LEU A 74 9.82 15.14 11.37
CA LEU A 74 10.67 16.22 11.89
C LEU A 74 9.88 17.52 12.07
N SER A 75 8.94 17.79 11.16
CA SER A 75 7.95 18.87 11.30
C SER A 75 6.80 18.38 12.18
N LEU A 76 7.11 18.16 13.45
CA LEU A 76 6.22 17.56 14.43
C LEU A 76 4.93 18.36 14.56
N LYS A 77 3.79 17.67 14.56
CA LYS A 77 2.49 18.28 14.85
C LYS A 77 2.43 18.70 16.32
N PRO A 78 1.72 19.80 16.65
CA PRO A 78 1.38 20.10 18.04
C PRO A 78 0.43 19.03 18.60
N ALA A 79 0.39 18.93 19.93
CA ALA A 79 -0.49 18.01 20.66
C ALA A 79 -1.97 18.43 20.59
#